data_AF-A0A967DKD6-F1
#
_entry.id   AF-A0A967DKD6-F1
#
_cell.length_a   1.000
_cell.length_b   1.000
_cell.length_c   1.000
_cell.angle_alpha   90.00
_cell.angle_beta   90.00
_cell.angle_gamma   90.00
#
_symmetry.space_group_name_H-M   'P 1'
#
loop_
_entity.id
_entity.type
_entity.pdbx_description
1 polymer ?
#
loop_
_entity_poly.entity_id
_entity_poly.type
_entity_poly.pdbx_seq_one_letter_code
_entity_poly.pdbx_strand_id
1 'polypeptide(L)'
;MNIQPTNLQPMNVDLATRLNSPGADALYLSWRLQTDDRAAAQKTRRRLNAGETQQLYRIRSWVIVRGEVQALLSPAVSLDRIASSIWDEGSAPTSSRWVRRSECAKVVRDMEIIPVTLGLAARPEQWPWSSAAAL
;
A
#
# COMPACT_ATOMS: atom_id res chain seq x y z
N MET A 1 -34.61 -19.99 -14.81
CA MET A 1 -33.69 -20.01 -13.65
C MET A 1 -32.97 -18.68 -13.66
N ASN A 2 -33.35 -17.77 -12.76
CA ASN A 2 -32.99 -16.36 -12.82
C ASN A 2 -31.76 -16.15 -11.92
N ILE A 3 -30.58 -15.97 -12.50
CA ILE A 3 -29.35 -15.67 -11.75
C ILE A 3 -29.24 -14.15 -11.69
N GLN A 4 -29.48 -13.56 -10.52
CA GLN A 4 -29.23 -12.16 -10.29
C GLN A 4 -27.72 -11.89 -10.35
N PRO A 5 -27.24 -10.87 -11.08
CA PRO A 5 -25.85 -10.48 -11.01
C PRO A 5 -25.54 -9.93 -9.61
N THR A 6 -24.51 -10.49 -8.99
CA THR A 6 -23.95 -10.08 -7.72
C THR A 6 -23.75 -8.57 -7.69
N ASN A 7 -24.42 -7.95 -6.72
CA ASN A 7 -24.40 -6.53 -6.43
C ASN A 7 -22.97 -6.10 -6.05
N LEU A 8 -22.16 -5.71 -7.03
CA LEU A 8 -20.95 -4.92 -6.79
C LEU A 8 -21.43 -3.59 -6.23
N GLN A 9 -21.26 -3.38 -4.92
CA GLN A 9 -21.58 -2.11 -4.28
C GLN A 9 -20.98 -0.96 -5.10
N PRO A 10 -21.73 0.12 -5.38
CA PRO A 10 -21.20 1.22 -6.16
C PRO A 10 -19.97 1.77 -5.44
N MET A 11 -18.84 1.76 -6.14
CA MET A 11 -17.60 2.36 -5.67
C MET A 11 -17.90 3.81 -5.29
N ASN A 12 -17.80 4.07 -3.98
CA ASN A 12 -18.43 5.17 -3.26
C ASN A 12 -18.12 6.54 -3.91
N VAL A 13 -19.13 7.41 -4.08
CA VAL A 13 -18.96 8.77 -4.64
C VAL A 13 -17.87 9.58 -3.90
N ASP A 14 -17.64 9.27 -2.62
CA ASP A 14 -16.58 9.84 -1.78
C ASP A 14 -15.15 9.51 -2.31
N LEU A 15 -14.95 8.39 -2.99
CA LEU A 15 -13.66 8.00 -3.56
C LEU A 15 -13.26 8.87 -4.75
N ALA A 16 -14.19 9.11 -5.68
CA ALA A 16 -13.92 9.96 -6.84
C ALA A 16 -13.67 11.42 -6.44
N THR A 17 -14.42 11.94 -5.46
CA THR A 17 -14.24 13.30 -4.93
C THR A 17 -12.90 13.47 -4.21
N ARG A 18 -12.45 12.46 -3.44
CA ARG A 18 -11.14 12.50 -2.76
C ARG A 18 -9.96 12.31 -3.70
N LEU A 19 -10.11 11.48 -4.73
CA LEU A 19 -9.11 11.33 -5.80
C LEU A 19 -8.93 12.63 -6.61
N ASN A 20 -10.01 13.39 -6.78
CA ASN A 20 -10.01 14.68 -7.48
C ASN A 20 -9.60 15.87 -6.60
N SER A 21 -9.15 15.63 -5.36
CA SER A 21 -8.55 16.64 -4.48
C SER A 21 -7.02 16.48 -4.46
N PRO A 22 -6.29 17.00 -5.47
CA PRO A 22 -4.86 16.78 -5.58
C PRO A 22 -4.11 17.29 -4.35
N GLY A 23 -3.44 16.38 -3.63
CA GLY A 23 -2.42 16.70 -2.64
C GLY A 23 -2.86 16.85 -1.17
N ALA A 24 -4.12 16.53 -0.81
CA ALA A 24 -4.63 16.65 0.56
C ALA A 24 -4.47 15.38 1.41
N ASP A 25 -4.61 14.19 0.82
CA ASP A 25 -4.66 12.91 1.54
C ASP A 25 -3.75 11.84 0.92
N ALA A 26 -3.40 10.83 1.71
CA ALA A 26 -2.68 9.62 1.29
C ALA A 26 -3.55 8.39 1.52
N LEU A 27 -3.31 7.33 0.75
CA LEU A 27 -3.96 6.04 0.90
C LEU A 27 -3.02 5.09 1.64
N TYR A 28 -3.46 4.63 2.80
CA TYR A 28 -2.84 3.51 3.48
C TYR A 28 -3.48 2.20 3.00
N LEU A 29 -2.64 1.21 2.69
CA LEU A 29 -3.03 -0.14 2.29
C LEU A 29 -2.24 -1.16 3.10
N SER A 30 -2.90 -2.23 3.51
CA SER A 30 -2.21 -3.45 3.94
C SER A 30 -2.75 -4.69 3.25
N TRP A 31 -1.87 -5.64 2.95
CA TRP A 31 -2.24 -6.92 2.34
C TRP A 31 -1.19 -7.98 2.66
N ARG A 32 -1.57 -9.26 2.53
CA ARG A 32 -0.63 -10.38 2.72
C ARG A 32 -0.02 -10.81 1.40
N LEU A 33 1.27 -11.14 1.44
CA LEU A 33 1.95 -11.88 0.38
C LEU A 33 1.40 -13.32 0.33
N GLN A 34 1.36 -13.89 -0.87
CA GLN A 34 1.00 -15.30 -1.07
C GLN A 34 2.00 -16.25 -0.41
N THR A 35 3.30 -15.90 -0.46
CA THR A 35 4.38 -16.59 0.25
C THR A 35 5.20 -15.59 1.05
N ASP A 36 5.63 -15.98 2.26
CA ASP A 36 6.51 -15.17 3.11
C ASP A 36 7.98 -15.52 2.81
N ASP A 37 8.41 -15.19 1.60
CA ASP A 37 9.78 -15.43 1.15
C ASP A 37 10.40 -14.20 0.47
N ARG A 38 11.72 -14.27 0.28
CA ARG A 38 12.52 -13.21 -0.34
C ARG A 38 12.08 -12.89 -1.77
N ALA A 39 11.65 -13.88 -2.54
CA ALA A 39 11.26 -13.68 -3.93
C ALA A 39 9.93 -12.91 -4.03
N ALA A 40 8.96 -13.24 -3.18
CA ALA A 40 7.69 -12.54 -3.05
C ALA A 40 7.90 -11.10 -2.58
N ALA A 41 8.73 -10.88 -1.55
CA ALA A 41 9.05 -9.53 -1.08
C ALA A 41 9.72 -8.68 -2.18
N GLN A 42 10.65 -9.27 -2.94
CA GLN A 42 11.31 -8.60 -4.07
C GLN A 42 10.36 -8.35 -5.25
N LYS A 43 9.40 -9.23 -5.52
CA LYS A 43 8.36 -9.04 -6.53
C LYS A 43 7.47 -7.85 -6.14
N THR A 44 7.01 -7.80 -4.89
CA THR A 44 6.20 -6.70 -4.36
C THR A 44 6.92 -5.36 -4.43
N ARG A 45 8.19 -5.29 -3.98
CA ARG A 45 9.01 -4.08 -4.11
C ARG A 45 9.10 -3.60 -5.56
N ARG A 46 9.32 -4.52 -6.51
CA ARG A 46 9.38 -4.19 -7.94
C ARG A 46 8.06 -3.60 -8.45
N ARG A 47 6.91 -4.15 -8.04
CA ARG A 47 5.60 -3.63 -8.41
C ARG A 47 5.31 -2.24 -7.83
N LEU A 48 5.65 -2.02 -6.56
CA LEU A 48 5.53 -0.70 -5.94
C LEU A 48 6.32 0.35 -6.73
N ASN A 49 7.59 0.06 -7.00
CA ASN A 49 8.45 0.97 -7.76
C ASN A 49 7.97 1.18 -9.21
N ALA A 50 7.47 0.13 -9.85
CA ALA A 50 6.88 0.24 -11.19
C ALA A 50 5.64 1.14 -11.20
N GLY A 51 4.75 1.02 -10.21
CA GLY A 51 3.57 1.87 -10.10
C GLY A 51 3.92 3.35 -9.87
N GLU A 52 4.97 3.62 -9.09
CA GLU A 52 5.50 4.99 -8.95
C GLU A 52 6.10 5.52 -10.26
N THR A 53 6.88 4.69 -10.96
CA THR A 53 7.49 5.05 -12.25
C THR A 53 6.43 5.31 -13.32
N GLN A 54 5.31 4.58 -13.29
CA GLN A 54 4.15 4.76 -14.16
C GLN A 54 3.23 5.92 -13.72
N GLN A 55 3.62 6.69 -12.70
CA GLN A 55 2.86 7.82 -12.17
C GLN A 55 1.45 7.46 -11.69
N LEU A 56 1.25 6.22 -11.22
CA LEU A 56 -0.03 5.80 -10.63
C LEU A 56 -0.20 6.39 -9.22
N TYR A 57 0.91 6.57 -8.51
CA TYR A 57 0.99 7.15 -7.18
C TYR A 57 2.43 7.59 -6.89
N ARG A 58 2.60 8.39 -5.84
CA ARG A 58 3.91 8.60 -5.18
C ARG A 58 3.99 7.73 -3.93
N ILE A 59 5.08 7.00 -3.75
CA ILE A 59 5.34 6.24 -2.52
C ILE A 59 5.74 7.21 -1.40
N ARG A 60 5.07 7.11 -0.25
CA ARG A 60 5.48 7.83 0.98
C ARG A 60 6.30 6.94 1.90
N SER A 61 5.87 5.70 2.08
CA SER A 61 6.57 4.68 2.85
C SER A 61 6.00 3.30 2.55
N TRP A 62 6.80 2.25 2.73
CA TRP A 62 6.32 0.87 2.73
C TRP A 62 7.19 0.00 3.63
N VAL A 63 6.62 -1.10 4.13
CA VAL A 63 7.31 -2.10 4.93
C VAL A 63 6.68 -3.48 4.68
N ILE A 64 7.50 -4.51 4.63
CA ILE A 64 7.08 -5.92 4.56
C ILE A 64 7.62 -6.62 5.79
N VAL A 65 6.72 -7.18 6.60
CA VAL A 65 7.04 -7.84 7.87
C VAL A 65 6.14 -9.06 8.02
N ARG A 66 6.72 -10.25 8.25
CA ARG A 66 5.98 -11.52 8.45
C ARG A 66 4.92 -11.80 7.36
N GLY A 67 5.32 -11.59 6.11
CA GLY A 67 4.45 -11.75 4.94
C GLY A 67 3.35 -10.69 4.80
N GLU A 68 3.27 -9.69 5.66
CA GLU A 68 2.34 -8.57 5.53
C GLU A 68 3.05 -7.36 4.93
N VAL A 69 2.44 -6.78 3.90
CA VAL A 69 2.86 -5.51 3.30
C VAL A 69 1.98 -4.40 3.86
N GLN A 70 2.61 -3.32 4.27
CA GLN A 70 1.94 -2.06 4.57
C GLN A 70 2.55 -0.97 3.69
N ALA A 71 1.70 -0.19 3.02
CA ALA A 71 2.12 0.87 2.11
C ALA A 71 1.29 2.13 2.32
N LEU A 72 1.97 3.28 2.29
CA LEU A 72 1.34 4.59 2.28
C LEU A 72 1.66 5.27 0.94
N LEU A 73 0.61 5.52 0.15
CA LEU A 73 0.71 6.01 -1.23
C LEU A 73 0.01 7.37 -1.34
N SER A 74 0.52 8.28 -2.17
CA SER A 74 -0.25 9.44 -2.62
C SER A 74 -0.80 9.12 -4.00
N PRO A 75 -2.09 8.75 -4.13
CA PRO A 75 -2.64 8.32 -5.40
C PRO A 75 -2.68 9.49 -6.41
N ALA A 76 -2.31 9.19 -7.65
CA ALA A 76 -2.45 10.10 -8.79
C ALA A 76 -3.53 9.62 -9.79
N VAL A 77 -3.96 8.36 -9.65
CA VAL A 77 -5.04 7.74 -10.42
C VAL A 77 -6.01 7.02 -9.49
N SER A 78 -7.11 6.47 -10.05
CA SER A 78 -8.12 5.75 -9.28
C SER A 78 -7.60 4.50 -8.56
N LEU A 79 -8.27 4.13 -7.47
CA LEU A 79 -7.90 2.95 -6.68
C LEU A 79 -7.94 1.66 -7.50
N ASP A 80 -8.91 1.49 -8.40
CA ASP A 80 -8.98 0.31 -9.28
C ASP A 80 -7.74 0.17 -10.15
N ARG A 81 -7.24 1.29 -10.69
CA ARG A 81 -6.05 1.28 -11.53
C ARG A 81 -4.78 1.00 -10.70
N ILE A 82 -4.73 1.50 -9.47
CA ILE A 82 -3.66 1.18 -8.51
C ILE A 82 -3.71 -0.30 -8.15
N ALA A 83 -4.90 -0.81 -7.83
CA ALA A 83 -5.15 -2.19 -7.45
C ALA A 83 -4.63 -3.18 -8.49
N SER A 84 -5.01 -2.99 -9.76
CA SER A 84 -4.57 -3.82 -10.87
C SER A 84 -3.05 -3.77 -11.15
N SER A 85 -2.33 -2.78 -10.63
CA SER A 85 -0.88 -2.65 -10.80
C SER A 85 -0.05 -3.32 -9.70
N ILE A 86 -0.57 -3.38 -8.47
CA ILE A 86 0.15 -3.86 -7.29
C ILE A 86 -0.17 -5.33 -7.01
N TRP A 87 -1.44 -5.71 -7.13
CA TRP A 87 -1.92 -7.01 -6.70
C TRP A 87 -1.85 -8.05 -7.81
N ASP A 88 -1.53 -9.29 -7.43
CA ASP A 88 -1.87 -10.45 -8.27
C ASP A 88 -3.40 -10.59 -8.30
N GLU A 89 -3.95 -11.13 -9.39
CA GLU A 89 -5.37 -11.42 -9.51
C GLU A 89 -5.85 -12.22 -8.28
N GLY A 90 -6.87 -11.72 -7.58
CA GLY A 90 -7.39 -12.32 -6.34
C GLY A 90 -6.71 -11.90 -5.02
N SER A 91 -5.65 -11.08 -5.06
CA SER A 91 -5.08 -10.50 -3.83
C SER A 91 -5.80 -9.18 -3.48
N ALA A 92 -6.76 -9.24 -2.55
CA ALA A 92 -7.46 -8.05 -2.05
C ALA A 92 -6.70 -7.40 -0.88
N PRO A 93 -6.82 -6.08 -0.67
CA PRO A 93 -6.31 -5.43 0.54
C PRO A 93 -7.02 -6.01 1.76
N THR A 94 -6.25 -6.34 2.79
CA THR A 94 -6.78 -6.68 4.12
C THR A 94 -7.33 -5.44 4.81
N SER A 95 -6.71 -4.28 4.59
CA SER A 95 -7.19 -2.99 5.08
C SER A 95 -6.86 -1.88 4.11
N SER A 96 -7.75 -0.90 3.98
CA SER A 96 -7.50 0.35 3.27
C SER A 96 -8.13 1.52 4.03
N ARG A 97 -7.42 2.66 4.08
CA ARG A 97 -7.97 3.91 4.63
C ARG A 97 -7.28 5.12 4.05
N TRP A 98 -8.02 6.22 3.95
CA TRP A 98 -7.43 7.53 3.71
C TRP A 98 -6.77 8.07 4.97
N VAL A 99 -5.64 8.74 4.79
CA VAL A 99 -4.80 9.35 5.82
C VAL A 99 -4.65 10.81 5.45
N ARG A 100 -4.95 11.72 6.38
CA ARG A 100 -4.79 13.16 6.10
C ARG A 100 -3.31 13.50 5.93
N ARG A 101 -2.99 14.47 5.09
CA ARG A 101 -1.60 14.92 4.90
C ARG A 101 -0.88 15.28 6.20
N SER A 102 -1.59 15.87 7.17
CA SER A 102 -1.04 16.20 8.49
C SER A 102 -0.64 14.97 9.31
N GLU A 103 -1.26 13.82 9.06
CA GLU A 103 -1.04 12.56 9.79
C GLU A 103 -0.01 11.66 9.09
N CYS A 104 0.28 11.89 7.81
CA CYS A 104 1.20 11.07 7.02
C CYS A 104 2.56 10.89 7.70
N ALA A 105 3.17 11.95 8.23
CA ALA A 105 4.47 11.86 8.88
C ALA A 105 4.46 10.93 10.10
N LYS A 106 3.36 10.94 10.86
CA LYS A 106 3.17 10.02 11.98
C LYS A 106 3.01 8.58 11.48
N VAL A 107 2.15 8.35 10.48
CA VAL A 107 1.93 7.01 9.92
C VAL A 107 3.22 6.41 9.33
N VAL A 108 4.02 7.21 8.63
CA VAL A 108 5.34 6.77 8.12
C VAL A 108 6.23 6.31 9.26
N ARG A 109 6.39 7.12 10.32
CA ARG A 109 7.19 6.75 11.48
C ARG A 109 6.68 5.47 12.17
N ASP A 110 5.37 5.37 12.33
CA ASP A 110 4.73 4.21 12.96
C ASP A 110 4.96 2.93 12.13
N MET A 111 4.99 3.03 10.79
CA MET A 111 5.31 1.90 9.90
C MET A 111 6.80 1.52 9.94
N GLU A 112 7.69 2.50 9.90
CA GLU A 112 9.14 2.29 9.84
C GLU A 112 9.72 1.69 11.12
N ILE A 113 9.07 1.92 12.26
CA ILE A 113 9.49 1.34 13.54
C ILE A 113 9.03 -0.11 13.73
N ILE A 114 8.10 -0.63 12.89
CA ILE A 114 7.56 -1.99 13.04
C ILE A 114 8.65 -3.07 13.12
N PRO A 115 9.67 -3.10 12.24
CA PRO A 115 10.74 -4.11 12.33
C PRO A 115 11.51 -4.04 13.65
N VAL A 116 11.68 -2.84 14.21
CA VAL A 116 12.36 -2.64 15.51
C VAL A 116 11.49 -3.13 16.66
N THR A 117 10.22 -2.73 16.68
CA THR A 117 9.24 -3.15 17.70
C THR A 117 9.08 -4.67 17.75
N LEU A 118 9.26 -5.36 16.61
CA LEU A 118 9.18 -6.82 16.52
C LEU A 118 10.52 -7.53 16.76
N GLY A 119 11.59 -6.80 17.07
CA GLY A 119 12.93 -7.36 17.30
C GLY A 119 13.60 -7.92 16.04
N LEU A 120 13.16 -7.51 14.85
CA LEU A 120 13.71 -7.97 13.56
C LEU A 120 14.92 -7.14 13.11
N ALA A 121 15.06 -5.92 13.63
CA ALA A 121 16.16 -5.01 13.33
C ALA A 121 16.44 -4.10 14.54
N ALA A 122 17.68 -3.61 14.70
CA ALA A 122 17.99 -2.65 15.77
C ALA A 122 17.62 -1.21 15.37
N ARG A 123 17.54 -0.92 14.07
CA ARG A 123 17.10 0.37 13.50
C ARG A 123 16.24 0.15 12.25
N PRO A 124 15.34 1.08 11.90
CA PRO A 124 14.50 0.96 10.70
C PRO A 124 15.28 0.71 9.41
N GLU A 125 16.43 1.38 9.23
CA GLU A 125 17.25 1.35 8.02
C GLU A 125 17.94 -0.01 7.81
N GLN A 126 18.03 -0.83 8.86
CA GLN A 126 18.62 -2.17 8.79
C GLN A 126 17.64 -3.23 8.25
N TRP A 127 16.34 -2.91 8.15
CA TRP A 127 15.36 -3.86 7.64
C TRP A 127 15.26 -3.81 6.11
N PRO A 128 15.77 -4.81 5.37
CA PRO A 128 15.94 -4.71 3.91
C PRO A 128 14.62 -4.66 3.13
N TRP A 129 13.51 -4.98 3.78
CA TRP A 129 12.16 -4.97 3.21
C TRP A 129 11.33 -3.79 3.73
N SER A 130 11.94 -2.62 3.77
CA SER A 130 11.27 -1.35 4.03
C SER A 130 11.84 -0.24 3.14
N SER A 131 11.05 0.81 2.90
CA SER A 131 11.55 2.05 2.31
C SER A 131 12.63 2.73 3.16
N ALA A 132 12.64 2.51 4.49
CA ALA A 132 13.65 3.09 5.37
C ALA A 132 15.07 2.60 5.07
N ALA A 133 15.22 1.41 4.47
CA ALA A 133 16.54 0.86 4.10
C ALA A 133 17.16 1.53 2.86
N ALA A 134 16.46 2.46 2.21
CA ALA A 134 16.96 3.23 1.08
C ALA A 134 17.36 4.68 1.46
N LEU A 135 17.33 5.01 2.75
CA LEU A 135 17.70 6.32 3.31
C LEU A 135 19.21 6.43 3.57
#